data_AF-A0A497ZEL3-F1
#
_entry.id   AF-A0A497ZEL3-F1
#
_cell.length_a   1.000
_cell.length_b   1.000
_cell.length_c   1.000
_cell.angle_alpha   90.00
_cell.angle_beta   90.00
_cell.angle_gamma   90.00
#
_symmetry.space_group_name_H-M   'P 1'
#
loop_
_entity.id
_entity.type
_entity.pdbx_description
1 polymer ?
#
loop_
_entity_poly.entity_id
_entity_poly.type
_entity_poly.pdbx_seq_one_letter_code
_entity_poly.pdbx_strand_id
1 'polypeptide(L)'
;MPKTLRACLSLWLVAVAPAYAQEPPRLVLQLTVDAFRGDLPTRYFENLGEGGLKYLLENGVHYLDAHHCHANTETVVGHAPLATGATPAVHGMIGNIWFDRTLDRVVYNVEDSTAPLLGDGAGVNDDIEIDPTQAVSVVRHVPSNVGETLPHALIEHNTRESALE
;
A
#
# COMPACT_ATOMS: atom_id res chain seq x y z
N MET A 1 3.80 26.55 -67.38
CA MET A 1 2.99 26.76 -66.15
C MET A 1 2.84 25.43 -65.43
N PRO A 2 2.97 25.41 -64.09
CA PRO A 2 3.55 24.29 -63.36
C PRO A 2 2.50 23.40 -62.68
N LYS A 3 2.89 22.18 -62.28
CA LYS A 3 2.58 21.58 -60.97
C LYS A 3 3.32 20.23 -60.87
N THR A 4 4.57 20.33 -60.43
CA THR A 4 5.39 19.19 -59.98
C THR A 4 4.76 18.59 -58.73
N LEU A 5 4.14 17.41 -58.89
CA LEU A 5 3.71 16.56 -57.79
C LEU A 5 4.94 15.82 -57.24
N ARG A 6 5.75 16.52 -56.44
CA ARG A 6 6.80 15.88 -55.63
C ARG A 6 6.12 15.30 -54.38
N ALA A 7 5.80 14.02 -54.44
CA ALA A 7 5.41 13.23 -53.29
C ALA A 7 6.56 13.23 -52.28
N CYS A 8 6.49 14.10 -51.26
CA CYS A 8 7.30 14.01 -50.06
C CYS A 8 6.81 12.80 -49.25
N LEU A 9 7.26 11.61 -49.63
CA LEU A 9 7.20 10.43 -48.77
C LEU A 9 8.35 10.56 -47.75
N SER A 10 8.18 11.45 -46.77
CA SER A 10 9.05 11.48 -45.59
C SER A 10 8.71 10.26 -44.75
N LEU A 11 9.46 9.18 -45.00
CA LEU A 11 9.48 7.96 -44.23
C LEU A 11 9.82 8.31 -42.77
N TRP A 12 8.83 8.27 -41.89
CA TRP A 12 9.03 8.35 -40.45
C TRP A 12 9.76 7.06 -40.03
N LEU A 13 11.08 7.15 -39.92
CA LEU A 13 11.89 6.09 -39.34
C LEU A 13 11.63 6.12 -37.82
N VAL A 14 10.59 5.41 -37.38
CA VAL A 14 10.45 5.08 -35.95
C VAL A 14 11.62 4.17 -35.61
N ALA A 15 12.63 4.72 -34.95
CA ALA A 15 13.68 3.94 -34.33
C ALA A 15 13.01 3.09 -33.24
N VAL A 16 12.70 1.84 -33.57
CA VAL A 16 12.39 0.82 -32.58
C VAL A 16 13.72 0.52 -31.89
N ALA A 17 14.03 1.29 -30.85
CA ALA A 17 15.11 0.92 -29.95
C ALA A 17 14.76 -0.46 -29.37
N PRO A 18 15.66 -1.46 -29.44
CA PRO A 18 15.44 -2.69 -28.72
C PRO A 18 15.27 -2.32 -27.24
N ALA A 19 14.13 -2.67 -26.66
CA ALA A 19 14.02 -2.71 -25.21
C ALA A 19 15.07 -3.71 -24.74
N TYR A 20 16.21 -3.21 -24.27
CA TYR A 20 17.23 -4.05 -23.68
C TYR A 20 16.54 -4.85 -22.58
N ALA A 21 16.55 -6.18 -22.73
CA ALA A 21 16.16 -7.07 -21.67
C ALA A 21 17.18 -6.88 -20.54
N GLN A 22 16.88 -5.95 -19.64
CA GLN A 22 17.49 -5.90 -18.32
C GLN A 22 17.29 -7.30 -17.72
N GLU A 23 18.36 -7.90 -17.19
CA GLU A 23 18.23 -9.16 -16.47
C GLU A 23 17.11 -9.02 -15.43
N PRO A 24 16.26 -10.05 -15.27
CA PRO A 24 15.13 -9.95 -14.36
C PRO A 24 15.63 -9.60 -12.95
N PRO A 25 14.97 -8.66 -12.25
CA PRO A 25 15.42 -8.24 -10.93
C PRO A 25 15.39 -9.45 -9.98
N ARG A 26 16.46 -9.61 -9.20
CA ARG A 26 16.58 -10.70 -8.23
C ARG A 26 15.68 -10.52 -7.01
N LEU A 27 15.25 -9.29 -6.75
CA LEU A 27 14.38 -8.90 -5.65
C LEU A 27 13.44 -7.79 -6.11
N VAL A 28 12.16 -7.95 -5.80
CA VAL A 28 11.15 -6.90 -5.91
C VAL A 28 10.69 -6.57 -4.50
N LEU A 29 10.83 -5.31 -4.10
CA LEU A 29 10.36 -4.82 -2.81
C LEU A 29 9.16 -3.89 -3.04
N GLN A 30 7.99 -4.33 -2.59
CA GLN A 30 6.78 -3.51 -2.59
C GLN A 30 6.62 -2.85 -1.22
N LEU A 31 6.74 -1.51 -1.19
CA LEU A 31 6.55 -0.69 0.00
C LEU A 31 5.22 0.06 -0.13
N THR A 32 4.35 -0.05 0.86
CA THR A 32 3.09 0.70 0.95
C THR A 32 3.09 1.46 2.27
N VAL A 33 2.85 2.77 2.20
CA VAL A 33 2.75 3.64 3.39
C VAL A 33 1.28 4.00 3.56
N ASP A 34 0.68 3.61 4.69
CA ASP A 34 -0.75 3.85 4.93
C ASP A 34 -1.03 5.35 5.10
N ALA A 35 -2.21 5.78 4.63
CA ALA A 35 -2.66 7.16 4.61
C ALA A 35 -1.69 8.15 3.92
N PHE A 36 -0.81 7.68 3.03
CA PHE A 36 0.18 8.51 2.38
C PHE A 36 -0.37 9.22 1.14
N ARG A 37 -0.85 10.45 1.34
CA ARG A 37 -1.46 11.27 0.29
C ARG A 37 -0.44 11.66 -0.79
N GLY A 38 -0.85 11.58 -2.06
CA GLY A 38 0.05 11.75 -3.21
C GLY A 38 0.74 13.11 -3.35
N ASP A 39 0.25 14.17 -2.70
CA ASP A 39 0.88 15.49 -2.72
C ASP A 39 1.99 15.66 -1.67
N LEU A 40 1.97 14.86 -0.59
CA LEU A 40 2.92 14.97 0.53
C LEU A 40 4.40 14.83 0.12
N PRO A 41 4.80 13.86 -0.73
CA PRO A 41 6.20 13.72 -1.15
C PRO A 41 6.75 15.01 -1.78
N THR A 42 5.96 15.63 -2.66
CA THR A 42 6.37 16.84 -3.37
C THR A 42 6.30 18.08 -2.47
N ARG A 43 5.33 18.12 -1.55
CA ARG A 43 5.15 19.26 -0.63
C ARG A 43 6.30 19.40 0.37
N TYR A 44 6.83 18.27 0.85
CA TYR A 44 7.91 18.24 1.86
C TYR A 44 9.25 17.83 1.26
N PHE A 45 9.43 17.94 -0.05
CA PHE A 45 10.59 17.44 -0.78
C PHE A 45 11.93 17.92 -0.18
N GLU A 46 12.02 19.21 0.14
CA GLU A 46 13.21 19.82 0.75
C GLU A 46 13.52 19.29 2.17
N ASN A 47 12.54 18.70 2.84
CA ASN A 47 12.70 18.08 4.15
C ASN A 47 13.06 16.59 4.08
N LEU A 48 13.03 15.98 2.90
CA LEU A 48 13.34 14.56 2.73
C LEU A 48 14.86 14.33 2.67
N GLY A 49 15.34 13.32 3.39
CA GLY A 49 16.75 12.91 3.33
C GLY A 49 17.14 12.27 2.00
N GLU A 50 18.41 12.43 1.61
CA GLU A 50 18.95 12.01 0.30
C GLU A 50 18.78 10.51 -0.02
N GLY A 51 18.84 9.62 0.98
CA GLY A 51 18.86 8.16 0.78
C GLY A 51 17.50 7.44 0.83
N GLY A 52 16.40 8.19 0.90
CA GLY A 52 15.06 7.62 1.12
C GLY A 52 14.08 7.92 -0.01
N LEU A 53 12.90 8.46 0.36
CA LEU A 53 11.87 8.83 -0.60
C LEU A 53 12.37 9.86 -1.64
N LYS A 54 13.28 10.76 -1.25
CA LYS A 54 13.91 11.71 -2.18
C LYS A 54 14.66 11.02 -3.31
N TYR A 55 15.48 10.02 -2.98
CA TYR A 55 16.18 9.20 -3.97
C TYR A 55 15.22 8.56 -4.97
N LEU A 56 14.11 7.99 -4.49
CA LEU A 56 13.08 7.37 -5.33
C LEU A 56 12.37 8.37 -6.25
N LEU A 57 12.14 9.59 -5.78
CA LEU A 57 11.53 10.66 -6.58
C LEU A 57 12.48 11.20 -7.66
N GLU A 58 13.78 11.30 -7.37
CA GLU A 58 14.77 11.86 -8.29
C GLU A 58 15.28 10.84 -9.32
N ASN A 59 15.40 9.57 -8.93
CA ASN A 59 16.02 8.52 -9.75
C ASN A 59 15.04 7.44 -10.24
N GLY A 60 13.79 7.49 -9.77
CA GLY A 60 12.74 6.53 -10.12
C GLY A 60 11.73 7.05 -11.14
N VAL A 61 10.70 6.24 -11.37
CA VAL A 61 9.51 6.63 -12.15
C VAL A 61 8.41 6.99 -11.17
N HIS A 62 7.93 8.24 -11.24
CA HIS A 62 6.88 8.75 -10.36
C HIS A 62 5.61 9.06 -11.16
N TYR A 63 4.49 8.43 -10.76
CA TYR A 63 3.18 8.66 -11.36
C TYR A 63 2.41 9.70 -10.54
N LEU A 64 2.20 10.89 -11.11
CA LEU A 64 1.53 12.01 -10.45
C LEU A 64 0.00 11.89 -10.43
N ASP A 65 -0.56 11.03 -11.29
CA ASP A 65 -2.01 10.85 -11.48
C ASP A 65 -2.39 9.38 -11.29
N ALA A 66 -2.03 8.82 -10.13
CA ALA A 66 -2.36 7.46 -9.73
C ALA A 66 -3.52 7.48 -8.73
N HIS A 67 -4.55 6.67 -8.97
CA HIS A 67 -5.78 6.63 -8.16
C HIS A 67 -6.17 5.20 -7.80
N HIS A 68 -6.76 5.06 -6.61
CA HIS A 68 -7.52 3.87 -6.26
C HIS A 68 -8.83 3.85 -7.05
N CYS A 69 -8.96 2.92 -8.00
CA CYS A 69 -10.15 2.78 -8.85
C CYS A 69 -11.32 2.07 -8.14
N HIS A 70 -11.58 2.43 -6.88
CA HIS A 70 -12.68 1.92 -6.07
C HIS A 70 -13.18 3.00 -5.09
N ALA A 71 -14.45 2.91 -4.69
CA ALA A 71 -15.08 3.95 -3.87
C ALA A 71 -14.68 3.88 -2.39
N ASN A 72 -14.52 2.68 -1.84
CA ASN A 72 -14.11 2.52 -0.44
C ASN A 72 -12.59 2.60 -0.33
N THR A 73 -12.06 3.61 0.36
CA THR A 73 -10.62 3.84 0.54
C THR A 73 -10.15 3.44 1.94
N GLU A 74 -10.71 2.35 2.46
CA GLU A 74 -10.20 1.67 3.66
C GLU A 74 -8.93 0.86 3.35
N THR A 75 -8.12 0.60 4.38
CA THR A 75 -6.78 0.00 4.27
C THR A 75 -6.79 -1.31 3.48
N VAL A 76 -7.61 -2.30 3.87
CA VAL A 76 -7.61 -3.59 3.17
C VAL A 76 -8.02 -3.48 1.71
N VAL A 77 -8.99 -2.59 1.43
CA VAL A 77 -9.54 -2.37 0.09
C VAL A 77 -8.49 -1.71 -0.80
N GLY A 78 -7.66 -0.83 -0.24
CA GLY A 78 -6.53 -0.23 -0.94
C GLY A 78 -5.33 -1.17 -1.14
N HIS A 79 -5.05 -2.05 -0.17
CA HIS A 79 -3.90 -2.96 -0.21
C HIS A 79 -4.09 -4.14 -1.17
N ALA A 80 -5.28 -4.75 -1.19
CA ALA A 80 -5.51 -5.96 -2.00
C ALA A 80 -5.27 -5.74 -3.51
N PRO A 81 -5.69 -4.62 -4.14
CA PRO A 81 -5.38 -4.33 -5.54
C PRO A 81 -3.90 -4.17 -5.83
N LEU A 82 -3.09 -3.68 -4.88
CA LEU A 82 -1.65 -3.48 -5.09
C LEU A 82 -0.91 -4.81 -5.31
N ALA A 83 -1.35 -5.88 -4.65
CA ALA A 83 -0.77 -7.21 -4.79
C ALA A 83 -1.44 -8.06 -5.89
N THR A 84 -2.73 -7.85 -6.15
CA THR A 84 -3.52 -8.72 -7.03
C THR A 84 -3.80 -8.15 -8.42
N GLY A 85 -3.72 -6.83 -8.59
CA GLY A 85 -4.17 -6.12 -9.80
C GLY A 85 -5.68 -6.19 -10.04
N ALA A 86 -6.46 -6.70 -9.08
CA ALA A 86 -7.90 -6.89 -9.20
C ALA A 86 -8.67 -5.79 -8.44
N THR A 87 -9.91 -5.52 -8.83
CA THR A 87 -10.81 -4.60 -8.10
C THR A 87 -11.53 -5.32 -6.94
N PRO A 88 -12.10 -4.60 -5.97
CA PRO A 88 -12.88 -5.20 -4.87
C PRO A 88 -14.00 -6.13 -5.32
N ALA A 89 -14.63 -5.84 -6.46
CA ALA A 89 -15.65 -6.70 -7.06
C ALA A 89 -15.14 -8.09 -7.50
N VAL A 90 -13.82 -8.25 -7.66
CA VAL A 90 -13.16 -9.48 -8.12
C VAL A 90 -12.47 -10.19 -6.97
N HIS A 91 -11.70 -9.48 -6.13
CA HIS A 91 -10.98 -10.10 -5.01
C HIS A 91 -11.81 -10.22 -3.71
N GLY A 92 -12.98 -9.57 -3.62
CA GLY A 92 -13.93 -9.73 -2.51
C GLY A 92 -13.64 -8.92 -1.24
N MET A 93 -12.48 -8.27 -1.15
CA MET A 93 -12.14 -7.40 0.01
C MET A 93 -12.79 -6.02 -0.18
N ILE A 94 -13.94 -5.80 0.45
CA ILE A 94 -14.79 -4.61 0.25
C ILE A 94 -14.76 -3.61 1.41
N GLY A 95 -14.18 -3.98 2.54
CA GLY A 95 -14.02 -3.17 3.74
C GLY A 95 -13.24 -3.93 4.81
N ASN A 96 -12.75 -3.22 5.83
CA ASN A 96 -12.10 -3.79 7.01
C ASN A 96 -13.09 -4.62 7.83
N ILE A 97 -14.35 -4.18 7.88
CA ILE A 97 -15.48 -4.93 8.44
C ILE A 97 -16.66 -4.92 7.49
N TRP A 98 -17.43 -6.01 7.45
CA TRP A 98 -18.71 -6.06 6.73
C TRP A 98 -19.70 -6.99 7.43
N PHE A 99 -20.98 -6.85 7.10
CA PHE A 99 -22.01 -7.74 7.60
C PHE A 99 -22.11 -9.00 6.73
N ASP A 100 -21.86 -10.17 7.32
CA ASP A 100 -22.06 -11.46 6.67
C ASP A 100 -23.49 -11.96 6.96
N ARG A 101 -24.30 -12.07 5.90
CA ARG A 101 -25.70 -12.52 6.01
C ARG A 101 -25.86 -14.00 6.35
N THR A 102 -24.85 -14.82 6.09
CA THR A 102 -24.86 -16.25 6.38
C THR A 102 -24.56 -16.49 7.86
N LEU A 103 -23.68 -15.67 8.43
CA LEU A 103 -23.29 -15.72 9.83
C LEU A 103 -24.15 -14.81 10.74
N ASP A 104 -24.98 -13.95 10.14
CA ASP A 104 -25.85 -12.97 10.80
C ASP A 104 -25.11 -12.05 11.79
N ARG A 105 -23.90 -11.62 11.40
CA ARG A 105 -23.05 -10.75 12.21
C ARG A 105 -22.09 -9.92 11.37
N VAL A 106 -21.49 -8.92 12.00
CA VAL A 106 -20.34 -8.22 11.42
C VAL A 106 -19.09 -9.09 11.58
N VAL A 107 -18.30 -9.17 10.51
CA VAL A 107 -17.05 -9.94 10.42
C VAL A 107 -15.90 -9.00 10.13
N TYR A 108 -14.72 -9.33 10.66
CA TYR A 108 -13.46 -8.66 10.34
C TYR A 108 -12.77 -9.34 9.15
N ASN A 109 -12.11 -8.56 8.31
CA ASN A 109 -11.59 -8.98 7.01
C ASN A 109 -10.55 -10.11 7.02
N VAL A 110 -9.76 -10.22 8.09
CA VAL A 110 -8.75 -11.29 8.24
C VAL A 110 -9.09 -12.24 9.40
N GLU A 111 -10.36 -12.31 9.79
CA GLU A 111 -10.81 -13.23 10.83
C GLU A 111 -10.67 -14.69 10.36
N ASP A 112 -9.84 -15.48 11.05
CA ASP A 112 -9.70 -16.92 10.83
C ASP A 112 -9.81 -17.67 12.16
N SER A 113 -10.90 -18.40 12.36
CA SER A 113 -11.16 -19.17 13.58
C SER A 113 -10.36 -20.47 13.66
N THR A 114 -9.69 -20.87 12.58
CA THR A 114 -8.98 -22.14 12.46
C THR A 114 -7.46 -22.01 12.65
N ALA A 115 -6.93 -20.78 12.56
CA ALA A 115 -5.51 -20.50 12.73
C ALA A 115 -5.22 -19.96 14.15
N PRO A 116 -4.56 -20.73 15.04
CA PRO A 116 -4.11 -20.22 16.32
C PRO A 116 -2.99 -19.19 16.13
N LEU A 117 -2.98 -18.16 16.98
CA LEU A 117 -1.89 -17.17 16.97
C LEU A 117 -0.58 -17.77 17.45
N LEU A 118 0.53 -17.32 16.86
CA LEU A 118 1.87 -17.72 17.23
C LEU A 118 2.52 -16.63 18.08
N GLY A 119 2.85 -16.95 19.34
CA GLY A 119 3.57 -16.08 20.28
C GLY A 119 2.90 -15.95 21.66
N ASP A 120 3.69 -15.83 22.72
CA ASP A 120 3.18 -15.49 24.06
C ASP A 120 2.66 -14.05 24.06
N GLY A 121 1.39 -13.85 24.46
CA GLY A 121 0.75 -12.53 24.47
C GLY A 121 0.17 -12.07 23.13
N ALA A 122 0.06 -12.95 22.13
CA ALA A 122 -0.48 -12.61 20.81
C ALA A 122 -2.00 -12.34 20.80
N GLY A 123 -2.73 -12.66 21.88
CA GLY A 123 -4.15 -12.29 21.99
C GLY A 123 -4.34 -10.77 22.02
N VAL A 124 -5.53 -10.30 21.65
CA VAL A 124 -5.89 -8.88 21.75
C VAL A 124 -5.64 -8.39 23.17
N ASN A 125 -4.67 -7.51 23.32
CA ASN A 125 -4.40 -6.77 24.54
C ASN A 125 -4.97 -5.37 24.34
N ASP A 126 -5.89 -4.96 25.21
CA ASP A 126 -6.50 -3.62 25.21
C ASP A 126 -5.42 -2.50 25.29
N ASP A 127 -4.21 -2.82 25.76
CA ASP A 127 -3.06 -1.91 25.80
C ASP A 127 -2.34 -1.73 24.43
N ILE A 128 -2.59 -2.63 23.46
CA ILE A 128 -1.92 -2.71 22.15
C ILE A 128 -2.92 -2.46 20.99
N GLU A 129 -4.22 -2.52 21.25
CA GLU A 129 -5.27 -2.30 20.25
C GLU A 129 -5.36 -0.83 19.83
N ILE A 130 -4.78 -0.50 18.67
CA ILE A 130 -4.81 0.85 18.09
C ILE A 130 -6.01 1.03 17.14
N ASP A 131 -6.52 -0.05 16.53
CA ASP A 131 -7.60 0.00 15.53
C ASP A 131 -8.96 -0.44 16.11
N PRO A 132 -9.95 0.47 16.25
CA PRO A 132 -11.27 0.14 16.81
C PRO A 132 -12.10 -0.81 15.95
N THR A 133 -11.71 -1.09 14.70
CA THR A 133 -12.40 -2.08 13.84
C THR A 133 -12.08 -3.52 14.25
N GLN A 134 -10.96 -3.74 14.95
CA GLN A 134 -10.57 -5.05 15.50
C GLN A 134 -11.49 -5.50 16.63
N ALA A 135 -12.07 -4.56 17.39
CA ALA A 135 -13.00 -4.84 18.47
C ALA A 135 -14.26 -5.61 18.03
N VAL A 136 -14.60 -5.56 16.73
CA VAL A 136 -15.77 -6.25 16.16
C VAL A 136 -15.49 -7.73 15.84
N SER A 137 -14.22 -8.13 15.83
CA SER A 137 -13.83 -9.52 15.59
C SER A 137 -14.35 -10.43 16.72
N VAL A 138 -15.06 -11.50 16.34
CA VAL A 138 -15.51 -12.52 17.31
C VAL A 138 -14.33 -13.39 17.75
N VAL A 139 -13.39 -13.59 16.83
CA VAL A 139 -12.05 -14.08 17.13
C VAL A 139 -11.21 -12.87 17.54
N ARG A 140 -11.13 -12.57 18.85
CA ARG A 140 -10.29 -11.51 19.46
C ARG A 140 -8.77 -11.78 19.28
N HIS A 141 -8.32 -12.05 18.07
CA HIS A 141 -7.01 -12.61 17.81
C HIS A 141 -6.55 -12.19 16.41
N VAL A 142 -5.80 -11.09 16.34
CA VAL A 142 -5.20 -10.55 15.10
C VAL A 142 -4.01 -11.41 14.69
N PRO A 143 -3.89 -11.88 13.43
CA PRO A 143 -2.73 -12.64 12.98
C PRO A 143 -1.45 -11.78 13.07
N SER A 144 -0.44 -12.28 13.78
CA SER A 144 0.91 -11.66 13.89
C SER A 144 1.69 -11.58 12.57
N ASN A 145 1.06 -11.99 11.46
CA ASN A 145 1.68 -12.09 10.13
C ASN A 145 1.45 -10.85 9.27
N VAL A 146 0.65 -9.88 9.72
CA VAL A 146 0.61 -8.52 9.14
C VAL A 146 1.72 -7.74 9.82
N GLY A 147 2.86 -7.64 9.16
CA GLY A 147 4.06 -7.01 9.71
C GLY A 147 3.90 -5.51 9.97
N GLU A 148 3.26 -5.13 11.07
CA GLU A 148 3.48 -3.86 11.76
C GLU A 148 4.68 -4.00 12.70
N THR A 149 5.85 -4.31 12.15
CA THR A 149 7.10 -4.07 12.89
C THR A 149 7.34 -2.57 12.90
N LEU A 150 6.83 -1.88 13.93
CA LEU A 150 7.29 -0.62 14.56
C LEU A 150 6.08 0.05 15.26
N PRO A 151 6.00 0.01 16.61
CA PRO A 151 6.52 1.18 17.34
C PRO A 151 7.05 0.91 18.77
N HIS A 152 7.49 -0.32 19.12
CA HIS A 152 8.01 -0.57 20.48
C HIS A 152 9.22 0.32 20.85
N ALA A 153 10.06 0.71 19.89
CA ALA A 153 11.20 1.60 20.13
C ALA A 153 10.82 3.11 20.18
N LEU A 154 9.67 3.50 19.62
CA LEU A 154 9.24 4.90 19.62
C LEU A 154 8.43 5.27 20.87
N ILE A 155 7.71 4.29 21.44
CA ILE A 155 6.91 4.47 22.65
C ILE A 155 7.81 4.67 23.87
N GLU A 156 8.88 3.88 24.04
CA GLU A 156 9.79 4.02 25.20
C GLU A 156 10.54 5.36 25.26
N HIS A 157 10.78 6.00 24.10
CA HIS A 157 11.45 7.31 24.06
C HIS A 157 10.53 8.44 24.50
N ASN A 158 9.24 8.40 24.14
CA ASN A 158 8.27 9.45 24.51
C ASN A 158 7.83 9.36 25.98
N THR A 159 7.80 8.16 26.58
CA THR A 159 7.41 8.01 28.00
C THR A 159 8.52 8.44 28.97
N ARG A 160 9.79 8.47 28.55
CA ARG A 160 10.91 8.94 29.39
C ARG A 160 11.04 10.47 29.41
N GLU A 161 10.68 11.14 28.33
CA GLU A 161 10.69 12.61 28.27
C GLU A 161 9.53 13.22 29.07
N SER A 162 8.35 12.58 29.10
CA SER A 162 7.18 13.08 29.85
C SER A 162 7.21 12.82 31.36
N ALA A 163 8.24 12.14 31.87
CA ALA A 163 8.41 11.85 33.30
C ALA A 163 9.41 12.80 33.99
N LEU A 164 9.97 13.76 33.25
CA LEU A 164 10.96 14.72 33.74
C LEU A 164 10.54 16.21 33.63
N GLU A 165 9.25 16.47 33.34
CA GLU A 165 8.60 17.78 33.54
C GLU A 165 7.45 17.66 34.55
#